data_AF-A0A4Q8UQ71-F1
#
_entry.id   AF-A0A4Q8UQ71-F1
#
_cell.length_a   1.000
_cell.length_b   1.000
_cell.length_c   1.000
_cell.angle_alpha   90.00
_cell.angle_beta   90.00
_cell.angle_gamma   90.00
#
_symmetry.space_group_name_H-M   'P 1'
#
loop_
_entity.id
_entity.type
_entity.pdbx_description
1 polymer ?
#
loop_
_entity_poly.entity_id
_entity_poly.type
_entity_poly.pdbx_seq_one_letter_code
_entity_poly.pdbx_strand_id
1 'polypeptide(L)' 'MSELPASYKQFLADKSESFVLAVKPVLQQSAADQLHGVRVTYNVGPTGHQAHLDDSIPFGVVVEDID' A
#
# COMPACT_ATOMS: atom_id res chain seq x y z
N MET A 1 8.26 -17.30 0.89
CA MET A 1 7.72 -16.16 1.66
C MET A 1 8.12 -14.91 0.92
N SER A 2 7.20 -14.27 0.18
CA SER A 2 7.53 -13.01 -0.50
C SER A 2 7.69 -11.93 0.54
N GLU A 3 8.95 -11.61 0.86
CA GLU A 3 9.27 -10.48 1.71
C GLU A 3 8.92 -9.19 0.97
N LEU A 4 8.28 -8.25 1.69
CA LEU A 4 8.02 -6.93 1.16
C LEU A 4 9.35 -6.23 0.83
N PRO A 5 9.44 -5.52 -0.31
CA PRO A 5 10.62 -4.73 -0.65
C PRO A 5 10.91 -3.68 0.42
N ALA A 6 12.18 -3.26 0.50
CA ALA A 6 12.65 -2.33 1.51
C ALA A 6 11.85 -1.00 1.51
N SER A 7 11.47 -0.46 0.34
CA SER A 7 10.61 0.73 0.25
C SER A 7 9.29 0.57 1.00
N TYR A 8 8.62 -0.58 0.86
CA TYR A 8 7.34 -0.82 1.54
C TYR A 8 7.54 -0.98 3.04
N LYS A 9 8.57 -1.71 3.48
CA LYS A 9 8.90 -1.80 4.91
C LYS A 9 9.18 -0.43 5.53
N GLN A 10 9.89 0.44 4.80
CA GLN A 10 10.23 1.79 5.27
C GLN A 10 9.00 2.70 5.32
N PHE A 11 8.11 2.60 4.34
CA PHE A 11 6.84 3.31 4.34
C PHE A 11 5.93 2.86 5.49
N LEU A 12 5.87 1.56 5.78
CA LEU A 12 5.06 1.01 6.87
C LEU A 12 5.64 1.27 8.26
N ALA A 13 6.93 1.59 8.37
CA ALA A 13 7.61 1.77 9.66
C ALA A 13 7.02 2.93 10.50
N ASP A 14 6.45 3.94 9.84
CA ASP A 14 5.82 5.11 10.49
C ASP A 14 4.29 4.96 10.61
N LYS A 15 3.72 3.85 10.13
CA LYS A 15 2.26 3.66 10.04
C LYS A 15 1.72 2.83 11.19
N SER A 16 0.46 3.08 11.54
CA SER A 16 -0.24 2.32 12.57
C SER A 16 -0.47 0.87 12.14
N GLU A 17 -0.46 -0.07 13.09
CA GLU A 17 -0.62 -1.50 12.82
C GLU A 17 -1.92 -1.82 12.05
N SER A 18 -3.03 -1.13 12.38
CA SER A 18 -4.32 -1.27 11.69
C SER A 18 -4.22 -0.92 10.20
N PHE A 19 -3.48 0.14 9.88
CA PHE A 19 -3.19 0.55 8.51
C PHE A 19 -2.33 -0.51 7.82
N VAL A 20 -1.25 -0.94 8.48
CA VAL A 20 -0.35 -1.97 7.95
C VAL A 20 -1.14 -3.23 7.59
N LEU A 21 -2.01 -3.70 8.47
CA LEU A 21 -2.85 -4.88 8.22
C LEU A 21 -3.80 -4.69 7.03
N ALA A 22 -4.35 -3.49 6.84
CA ALA A 22 -5.23 -3.17 5.71
C ALA A 22 -4.49 -3.15 4.37
N VAL A 23 -3.28 -2.57 4.33
CA VAL A 23 -2.53 -2.38 3.06
C VAL A 23 -1.58 -3.54 2.74
N LYS A 24 -1.18 -4.34 3.73
CA LYS A 24 -0.28 -5.50 3.58
C LYS A 24 -0.69 -6.47 2.47
N PRO A 25 -1.94 -6.93 2.33
CA PRO A 25 -2.30 -7.84 1.23
C PRO A 25 -2.06 -7.21 -0.15
N VAL A 26 -2.33 -5.91 -0.30
CA VAL A 26 -2.13 -5.17 -1.55
C VAL A 26 -0.65 -4.98 -1.85
N LEU A 27 0.16 -4.63 -0.85
CA LEU A 27 1.61 -4.51 -1.02
C LEU A 27 2.26 -5.86 -1.36
N GLN A 28 1.76 -6.97 -0.80
CA GLN A 28 2.23 -8.31 -1.16
C GLN A 28 1.85 -8.66 -2.59
N GLN A 29 0.64 -8.31 -3.03
CA GLN A 29 0.21 -8.48 -4.41
C GLN A 29 1.09 -7.64 -5.36
N SER A 30 1.31 -6.36 -5.06
CA SER A 30 2.22 -5.48 -5.79
C SER A 30 3.62 -6.07 -5.89
N ALA A 31 4.15 -6.60 -4.79
CA ALA A 31 5.47 -7.23 -4.75
C ALA A 31 5.56 -8.56 -5.51
N ALA A 32 4.45 -9.30 -5.62
CA ALA A 32 4.38 -10.51 -6.44
C ALA A 32 4.31 -10.18 -7.93
N ASP A 33 3.56 -9.13 -8.28
CA ASP A 33 3.37 -8.68 -9.66
C ASP A 33 4.60 -7.92 -10.18
N GLN A 34 5.25 -7.13 -9.32
CA GLN A 34 6.40 -6.26 -9.63
C GLN A 34 6.15 -5.26 -10.77
N LEU A 35 4.88 -5.03 -11.13
CA LEU A 35 4.47 -4.17 -12.24
C LEU A 35 3.99 -2.79 -11.76
N HIS A 36 3.18 -2.77 -10.69
CA HIS A 36 2.44 -1.58 -10.27
C HIS A 36 2.68 -1.25 -8.79
N GLY A 37 2.66 0.03 -8.46
CA GLY A 37 2.72 0.53 -7.09
C GLY A 37 1.38 0.42 -6.36
N VAL A 38 1.32 1.00 -5.16
CA VAL A 38 0.12 0.98 -4.33
C VAL A 38 -0.38 2.39 -4.08
N ARG A 39 -1.67 2.61 -4.32
CA ARG A 39 -2.37 3.83 -3.89
C ARG A 39 -3.19 3.51 -2.65
N VAL A 40 -3.05 4.34 -1.63
CA VAL A 40 -3.85 4.27 -0.41
C VAL A 40 -4.71 5.51 -0.34
N THR A 41 -6.02 5.33 -0.43
CA THR A 41 -7.01 6.41 -0.30
C THR A 41 -7.61 6.35 1.10
N TYR A 42 -7.58 7.46 1.83
CA TYR A 42 -8.35 7.63 3.06
C TYR A 42 -9.69 8.26 2.72
N ASN A 43 -10.77 7.50 2.88
CA ASN A 43 -12.11 8.02 2.77
C ASN A 43 -12.63 8.32 4.18
N VAL A 44 -13.01 9.58 4.44
CA VAL A 44 -13.64 10.02 5.71
C VAL A 44 -14.99 9.36 6.00
N GLY A 45 -15.49 8.51 5.10
CA GLY A 45 -16.67 7.66 5.27
C GLY A 45 -16.44 6.35 6.05
N PRO A 46 -17.45 5.45 6.06
CA PRO A 46 -17.44 4.22 6.90
C PRO A 46 -16.41 3.17 6.48
N THR A 47 -15.79 3.31 5.30
CA THR A 47 -14.84 2.36 4.73
C THR A 47 -13.39 2.62 5.14
N GLY A 48 -13.06 3.83 5.63
CA GLY A 48 -11.74 4.18 6.15
C GLY A 48 -10.62 4.12 5.10
N HIS A 49 -9.49 3.47 5.47
CA HIS A 49 -8.31 3.35 4.60
C HIS A 49 -8.49 2.22 3.58
N GLN A 50 -8.36 2.54 2.31
CA GLN A 50 -8.44 1.57 1.22
C GLN A 50 -7.14 1.57 0.43
N ALA A 51 -6.52 0.41 0.26
CA ALA A 51 -5.37 0.24 -0.63
C ALA A 51 -5.77 -0.49 -1.90
N HIS A 52 -5.20 -0.09 -3.03
CA HIS A 52 -5.33 -0.76 -4.31
C HIS A 52 -4.06 -0.64 -5.13
N LEU A 53 -3.87 -1.55 -6.09
CA LEU A 53 -2.82 -1.42 -7.09
C LEU A 53 -3.20 -0.33 -8.08
N ASP A 54 -2.25 0.54 -8.39
CA ASP A 54 -2.44 1.63 -9.35
C ASP A 54 -1.34 1.55 -10.41
N ASP A 55 -1.75 1.42 -11.67
CA ASP A 55 -0.83 1.27 -12.79
C ASP A 55 -0.09 2.56 -13.16
N SER A 56 -0.62 3.71 -12.73
CA SER A 56 0.05 5.00 -12.88
C SER A 56 1.17 5.20 -11.86
N ILE A 57 1.26 4.35 -10.83
CA ILE A 57 2.30 4.38 -9.81
C ILE A 57 3.34 3.30 -10.15
N PRO A 58 4.64 3.64 -10.25
CA PRO A 58 5.67 2.64 -10.48
C PRO A 58 5.81 1.70 -9.28
N PHE A 59 6.15 0.44 -9.55
CA PHE A 59 6.43 -0.55 -8.52
C PHE A 59 7.45 -0.03 -7.48
N GLY A 60 7.18 -0.29 -6.20
CA GLY A 60 8.02 0.16 -5.10
C GLY A 60 7.68 1.55 -4.58
N VAL A 61 6.66 2.21 -5.14
CA VAL A 61 6.11 3.48 -4.66
C VAL A 61 4.74 3.26 -4.04
N VAL A 62 4.52 3.92 -2.90
CA VAL A 62 3.22 4.00 -2.24
C VAL A 62 2.80 5.46 -2.20
N VAL A 63 1.61 5.77 -2.70
CA VAL A 63 1.04 7.12 -2.65
C VAL A 63 -0.17 7.11 -1.73
N GLU A 64 -0.18 8.02 -0.77
CA GLU A 64 -1.34 8.27 0.08
C GLU A 64 -2.12 9.45 -0.49
N ASP A 65 -3.42 9.25 -0.64
CA ASP A 65 -4.37 10.25 -1.12
C ASP A 65 -5.52 10.37 -0.11
N ILE A 66 -6.02 11.58 0.06
CA ILE A 66 -7.09 11.89 1.00
C ILE A 66 -8.21 12.49 0.17
N ASP A 67 -9.35 11.79 0.11
CA ASP A 67 -10.57 12.26 -0.55
C ASP A 67 -11.48 12.98 0.44
#